data_AF-A0A3R6PFR6-F1
#
_entry.id   AF-A0A3R6PFR6-F1
#
_cell.length_a   1.000
_cell.length_b   1.000
_cell.length_c   1.000
_cell.angle_alpha   90.00
_cell.angle_beta   90.00
_cell.angle_gamma   90.00
#
_symmetry.space_group_name_H-M   'P 1'
#
loop_
_entity.id
_entity.type
_entity.pdbx_description
1 polymer ?
#
loop_
_entity_poly.entity_id
_entity_poly.type
_entity_poly.pdbx_seq_one_letter_code
_entity_poly.pdbx_strand_id
1 'polypeptide(L)' 'MQKVLGNDWTRGVYGSNGGGWKLMNGDVSIFYHPGGGKHGGSYYGISSGATGKIKVVNPETYIPLKGDRATIIYD' A
#
# COMPACT_ATOMS: atom_id res chain seq x y z
N MET A 1 -8.41 15.14 2.47
CA MET A 1 -7.17 14.77 1.75
C MET A 1 -6.37 15.98 1.33
N GLN A 2 -6.94 16.95 0.58
CA GLN A 2 -6.21 18.17 0.18
C GLN A 2 -5.59 18.94 1.34
N LYS A 3 -6.27 19.05 2.49
CA LYS A 3 -5.74 19.72 3.70
C LYS A 3 -4.51 19.03 4.32
N VAL A 4 -4.27 17.76 4.01
CA VAL A 4 -3.18 16.97 4.62
C VAL A 4 -2.06 16.72 3.62
N LEU A 5 -2.41 16.44 2.37
CA LEU A 5 -1.44 16.04 1.33
C LEU A 5 -1.18 17.14 0.29
N GLY A 6 -2.01 18.18 0.22
CA GLY A 6 -1.99 19.17 -0.86
C GLY A 6 -2.86 18.77 -2.05
N ASN A 7 -2.90 19.66 -3.04
CA ASN A 7 -3.79 19.54 -4.21
C ASN A 7 -3.24 18.62 -5.31
N ASP A 8 -1.94 18.32 -5.28
CA ASP A 8 -1.25 17.57 -6.34
C ASP A 8 -1.42 16.04 -6.22
N TRP A 9 -2.20 15.59 -5.24
CA TRP A 9 -2.45 14.17 -5.01
C TRP A 9 -3.70 13.68 -5.71
N THR A 10 -3.53 12.63 -6.50
CA THR A 10 -4.63 11.95 -7.19
C THR A 10 -5.07 10.72 -6.42
N ARG A 11 -6.38 10.56 -6.20
CA ARG A 11 -6.96 9.34 -5.63
C ARG A 11 -7.32 8.35 -6.73
N GLY A 12 -7.01 7.09 -6.52
CA GLY A 12 -7.40 5.99 -7.39
C GLY A 12 -7.71 4.71 -6.63
N VAL A 13 -8.07 3.68 -7.39
CA VAL A 13 -8.34 2.33 -6.89
C VAL A 13 -7.04 1.53 -6.76
N TYR A 14 -6.97 0.64 -5.77
CA TYR A 14 -5.83 -0.27 -5.54
C TYR A 14 -6.28 -1.72 -5.36
N GLY A 15 -5.46 -2.66 -5.84
CA GLY A 15 -5.76 -4.10 -5.83
C GLY A 15 -6.62 -4.53 -7.03
N SER A 16 -6.45 -5.79 -7.46
CA SER A 16 -7.15 -6.33 -8.64
C SER A 16 -8.66 -6.47 -8.46
N ASN A 17 -9.13 -6.58 -7.20
CA ASN A 17 -10.55 -6.61 -6.86
C ASN A 17 -11.17 -5.21 -6.72
N GLY A 18 -10.36 -4.15 -6.84
CA GLY A 18 -10.80 -2.76 -6.73
C GLY A 18 -11.28 -2.32 -5.35
N GLY A 19 -11.16 -3.15 -4.30
CA GLY A 19 -11.63 -2.81 -2.96
C GLY A 19 -10.68 -1.89 -2.18
N GLY A 20 -9.47 -1.69 -2.68
CA GLY A 20 -8.47 -0.80 -2.08
C GLY A 20 -8.46 0.59 -2.69
N TRP A 21 -7.66 1.46 -2.09
CA TRP A 21 -7.44 2.82 -2.60
C TRP A 21 -5.95 3.15 -2.61
N LYS A 22 -5.57 4.09 -3.48
CA LYS A 22 -4.23 4.68 -3.51
C LYS A 22 -4.31 6.19 -3.71
N LEU A 23 -3.34 6.89 -3.14
CA LEU A 23 -3.06 8.31 -3.34
C LEU A 23 -1.70 8.39 -4.02
N MET A 24 -1.60 9.20 -5.07
CA MET A 24 -0.41 9.27 -5.92
C MET A 24 0.00 10.71 -6.15
N ASN A 25 1.30 10.98 -6.10
CA ASN A 25 1.92 12.24 -6.50
C ASN A 25 3.33 11.92 -7.05
N GLY A 26 3.53 12.11 -8.36
CA GLY A 26 4.77 11.72 -9.03
C GLY A 26 5.08 10.23 -8.88
N ASP A 27 6.28 9.92 -8.39
CA ASP A 27 6.74 8.55 -8.11
C ASP A 27 6.29 8.01 -6.75
N VAL A 28 5.66 8.86 -5.92
CA VAL A 28 5.20 8.50 -4.58
C VAL A 28 3.77 8.01 -4.62
N SER A 29 3.50 6.91 -3.91
CA SER A 29 2.14 6.46 -3.62
C SER A 29 1.97 5.99 -2.19
N ILE A 30 0.80 6.27 -1.63
CA ILE A 30 0.30 5.72 -0.37
C ILE A 30 -0.92 4.88 -0.72
N PHE A 31 -0.99 3.64 -0.27
CA PHE A 31 -2.06 2.74 -0.65
C PHE A 31 -2.56 1.89 0.51
N TYR A 32 -3.81 1.45 0.38
CA TYR A 32 -4.47 0.50 1.25
C TYR A 32 -4.99 -0.67 0.43
N HIS A 33 -4.70 -1.88 0.89
CA HIS A 33 -5.27 -3.13 0.38
C HIS A 33 -6.22 -3.72 1.42
N PRO A 34 -7.48 -4.03 1.09
CA PRO A 34 -8.48 -4.48 2.06
C PRO A 34 -8.35 -5.96 2.47
N GLY A 35 -7.38 -6.68 1.89
CA GLY A 35 -7.21 -8.12 2.08
C GLY A 35 -7.91 -8.93 0.97
N GLY A 36 -7.91 -10.25 1.13
CA GLY A 36 -8.47 -11.20 0.14
C GLY A 36 -7.60 -11.43 -1.10
N GLY A 37 -6.36 -10.94 -1.09
CA GLY A 37 -5.37 -11.17 -2.13
C GLY A 37 -4.35 -12.24 -1.74
N LYS A 38 -3.30 -12.41 -2.55
CA LYS A 38 -2.21 -13.39 -2.27
C LYS A 38 -1.48 -13.16 -0.93
N HIS A 39 -1.58 -11.97 -0.39
CA HIS A 39 -1.01 -11.60 0.91
C HIS A 39 -1.97 -11.80 2.09
N GLY A 40 -3.15 -12.38 1.87
CA GLY A 40 -4.13 -12.63 2.92
C GLY A 40 -4.77 -11.33 3.41
N GLY A 41 -4.31 -10.87 4.58
CA GLY A 41 -4.83 -9.73 5.33
C GLY A 41 -4.73 -8.37 4.62
N SER A 42 -5.38 -7.38 5.24
CA SER A 42 -5.27 -6.00 4.84
C SER A 42 -3.89 -5.44 5.17
N TYR A 43 -3.50 -4.39 4.46
CA TYR A 43 -2.26 -3.66 4.76
C TYR A 43 -2.30 -2.25 4.21
N TYR A 44 -1.53 -1.38 4.84
CA TYR A 44 -1.14 -0.10 4.29
C TYR A 44 0.24 -0.22 3.65
N GLY A 45 0.54 0.65 2.71
CA GLY A 45 1.89 0.74 2.20
C GLY A 45 2.22 2.06 1.54
N ILE A 46 3.52 2.25 1.38
CA ILE A 46 4.14 3.41 0.75
C ILE A 46 5.06 2.87 -0.34
N SER A 47 5.06 3.50 -1.50
CA SER A 47 6.03 3.23 -2.56
C SER A 47 6.61 4.53 -3.05
N SER A 48 7.93 4.60 -3.19
CA SER A 48 8.64 5.70 -3.86
C SER A 48 9.89 5.18 -4.58
N GLY A 49 10.45 5.95 -5.50
CA GLY A 49 11.73 5.62 -6.10
C GLY A 49 12.88 5.61 -5.08
N ALA A 50 12.82 6.49 -4.07
CA ALA A 50 13.87 6.65 -3.06
C ALA A 50 13.90 5.52 -2.02
N THR A 51 12.73 5.02 -1.61
CA THR A 51 12.61 4.05 -0.50
C THR A 51 12.15 2.66 -0.95
N GLY A 52 11.82 2.48 -2.23
CA GLY A 52 11.17 1.27 -2.70
C GLY A 52 9.77 1.12 -2.11
N LYS A 53 9.35 -0.12 -1.85
CA LYS A 53 8.01 -0.42 -1.30
C LYS A 53 8.13 -0.81 0.16
N ILE A 54 7.26 -0.23 1.00
CA ILE A 54 7.10 -0.57 2.42
C ILE A 54 5.65 -0.98 2.63
N LYS A 55 5.41 -2.03 3.42
CA LYS A 55 4.08 -2.46 3.84
C LYS A 55 4.01 -2.55 5.36
N VAL A 56 2.94 -2.01 5.94
CA VAL A 56 2.60 -2.17 7.35
C VAL A 56 1.44 -3.17 7.41
N VAL A 57 1.66 -4.27 8.12
CA VAL A 57 0.82 -5.47 8.01
C VAL A 57 0.54 -6.05 9.39
N ASN A 58 -0.66 -6.62 9.53
CA ASN A 58 -0.98 -7.43 10.69
C ASN A 58 -0.32 -8.83 10.56
N PRO A 59 0.53 -9.26 11.52
CA PRO A 59 1.28 -10.52 11.42
C PRO A 59 0.40 -11.77 11.44
N GLU A 60 -0.79 -11.71 12.03
CA GLU A 60 -1.71 -12.85 12.14
C GLU A 60 -2.42 -13.16 10.82
N THR A 61 -2.55 -12.16 9.93
CA THR A 61 -3.33 -12.27 8.71
C THR A 61 -2.49 -12.11 7.43
N TYR A 62 -1.32 -11.47 7.52
CA TYR A 62 -0.46 -11.25 6.37
C TYR A 62 0.33 -12.50 5.99
N ILE A 63 0.37 -12.78 4.69
CA ILE A 63 1.13 -13.90 4.12
C ILE A 63 2.33 -13.33 3.35
N PRO A 64 3.57 -13.47 3.88
CA PRO A 64 4.78 -13.12 3.15
C PRO A 64 4.95 -14.04 1.93
N LEU A 65 5.23 -13.44 0.78
CA LEU A 65 5.48 -14.20 -0.45
C LEU A 65 6.97 -14.20 -0.75
N LYS A 66 7.50 -15.37 -1.12
CA LYS A 66 8.90 -15.50 -1.56
C LYS A 66 9.15 -14.58 -2.77
N GLY A 67 10.14 -13.69 -2.65
CA GLY A 67 10.49 -12.73 -3.70
C GLY A 67 9.72 -11.41 -3.64
N ASP A 68 8.85 -11.17 -2.65
CA ASP A 68 8.36 -9.82 -2.37
C ASP A 68 9.54 -8.94 -1.95
N ARG A 69 9.73 -7.82 -2.66
CA ARG A 69 10.83 -6.88 -2.43
C ARG A 69 10.43 -5.74 -1.51
N ALA A 70 9.23 -5.77 -0.94
CA ALA A 70 8.78 -4.77 0.01
C ALA A 70 9.44 -4.99 1.38
N THR A 71 9.85 -3.91 2.04
CA THR A 71 10.16 -3.93 3.47
C THR A 71 8.86 -4.11 4.24
N ILE A 72 8.80 -5.13 5.10
CA ILE A 72 7.61 -5.44 5.90
C ILE A 72 7.80 -4.94 7.32
N ILE A 73 6.84 -4.16 7.80
CA ILE A 73 6.71 -3.72 9.19
C ILE A 73 5.46 -4.41 9.75
N TYR A 74 5.60 -5.08 10.87
CA TYR A 74 4.48 -5.73 11.56
C TYR A 74 3.89 -4.76 12.60
N ASP A 75 2.56 -4.64 12.61
CA ASP A 75 1.80 -3.83 13.57
C ASP A 75 1.17 -4.63 14.72
#